data_AF-A0A524GUQ2-F1
#
_entry.id   AF-A0A524GUQ2-F1
#
_cell.length_a   1.000
_cell.length_b   1.000
_cell.length_c   1.000
_cell.angle_alpha   90.00
_cell.angle_beta   90.00
_cell.angle_gamma   90.00
#
_symmetry.space_group_name_H-M   'P 1'
#
loop_
_entity.id
_entity.type
_entity.pdbx_description
1 polymer ?
#
loop_
_entity_poly.entity_id
_entity_poly.type
_entity_poly.pdbx_seq_one_letter_code
_entity_poly.pdbx_strand_id
1 'polypeptide(L)'
;LEARGPFLDNDLVDFAMRLPVNLKLGKITDVIRLNENEPGAKTQSYFQKTQDGKLILRRVMNRHIPDSITTAIKQGFSAPDSSWFKGESIDLVKKTIFNKRSSLYDFMDAGAVQELVTEHIEGRTNRRLLIWSLLNFEFWINQYLHSGA
;
A
#
# COMPACT_ATOMS: atom_id res chain seq x y z
N LEU A 1 1.85 -2.24 -25.28
CA LEU A 1 2.99 -2.85 -24.57
C LEU A 1 2.52 -4.17 -24.00
N GLU A 2 3.19 -5.28 -24.30
CA GLU A 2 2.93 -6.58 -23.67
C GLU A 2 3.78 -6.69 -22.40
N ALA A 3 3.17 -7.05 -21.27
CA ALA A 3 3.86 -7.25 -20.00
C ALA A 3 3.88 -8.75 -19.64
N ARG A 4 5.02 -9.23 -19.15
CA ARG A 4 5.18 -10.62 -18.68
C ARG A 4 5.69 -10.64 -17.24
N GLY A 5 5.19 -11.59 -16.45
CA GLY A 5 5.56 -11.78 -15.04
C GLY A 5 6.17 -13.16 -14.79
N PRO A 6 7.48 -13.37 -15.01
CA PRO A 6 8.11 -14.69 -14.89
C PRO A 6 7.97 -15.36 -13.52
N PHE A 7 7.82 -14.59 -12.45
CA PHE A 7 7.57 -15.11 -11.11
C PHE A 7 6.15 -15.68 -10.90
N LEU A 8 5.25 -15.48 -11.87
CA LEU A 8 3.89 -16.01 -11.89
C LEU A 8 3.75 -17.20 -12.86
N ASP A 9 4.87 -17.78 -13.30
CA ASP A 9 4.86 -19.04 -14.03
C ASP A 9 4.25 -20.17 -13.17
N ASN A 10 3.39 -20.99 -13.77
CA ASN A 10 2.63 -22.01 -13.04
C ASN A 10 3.55 -23.05 -12.38
N ASP A 11 4.56 -23.53 -13.09
CA ASP A 11 5.48 -24.55 -12.57
C ASP A 11 6.31 -24.02 -11.42
N LEU A 12 6.76 -22.75 -11.53
CA LEU A 12 7.48 -22.08 -10.46
C LEU A 12 6.61 -21.88 -9.22
N VAL A 13 5.34 -21.48 -9.39
CA VAL A 13 4.40 -21.28 -8.29
C VAL A 13 4.10 -22.61 -7.60
N ASP A 14 3.82 -23.67 -8.36
CA ASP A 14 3.56 -25.01 -7.82
C ASP A 14 4.75 -25.55 -7.04
N PHE A 15 5.96 -25.40 -7.58
CA PHE A 15 7.19 -25.74 -6.87
C PHE A 15 7.32 -24.93 -5.58
N ALA A 16 7.15 -23.60 -5.66
CA ALA A 16 7.27 -22.73 -4.51
C ALA A 16 6.26 -23.10 -3.43
N MET A 17 5.02 -23.48 -3.76
CA MET A 17 4.00 -23.88 -2.79
C MET A 17 4.36 -25.15 -2.02
N ARG A 18 5.06 -26.10 -2.65
CA ARG A 18 5.50 -27.35 -2.00
C ARG A 18 6.68 -27.18 -1.04
N LEU A 19 7.39 -26.05 -1.11
CA LEU A 19 8.55 -25.80 -0.25
C LEU A 19 8.14 -25.55 1.21
N PRO A 20 8.84 -26.16 2.19
CA PRO A 20 8.71 -25.84 3.61
C PRO A 20 8.82 -24.33 3.90
N VAL A 21 7.97 -23.84 4.81
CA VAL A 21 7.87 -22.40 5.11
C VAL A 21 9.18 -21.82 5.68
N ASN A 22 9.93 -22.61 6.44
CA ASN A 22 11.23 -22.22 7.00
C ASN A 22 12.31 -21.96 5.93
N LEU A 23 12.12 -22.40 4.68
CA LEU A 23 12.99 -22.04 3.56
C LEU A 23 12.63 -20.68 2.96
N LYS A 24 11.43 -20.16 3.25
CA LYS A 24 10.92 -18.90 2.72
C LYS A 24 11.05 -17.77 3.75
N LEU A 25 10.81 -18.08 5.02
CA LEU A 25 10.73 -17.14 6.13
C LEU A 25 11.64 -17.60 7.28
N GLY A 26 12.40 -16.65 7.84
CA GLY A 26 13.25 -16.89 9.00
C GLY A 26 12.49 -16.82 10.32
N LYS A 27 12.21 -15.60 10.81
CA LYS A 27 11.68 -15.37 12.18
C LYS A 27 10.15 -15.39 12.22
N ILE A 28 9.56 -16.55 11.90
CA ILE A 28 8.10 -16.72 11.79
C ILE A 28 7.37 -16.42 13.11
N THR A 29 8.02 -16.57 14.27
CA THR A 29 7.43 -16.33 15.59
C THR A 29 7.39 -14.86 16.01
N ASP A 30 8.12 -13.98 15.33
CA ASP A 30 8.35 -12.60 15.79
C ASP A 30 7.46 -11.58 15.06
N VAL A 31 6.30 -11.99 14.54
CA VAL A 31 5.44 -11.14 13.69
C VAL A 31 4.84 -10.00 14.52
N ILE A 32 5.39 -8.80 14.33
CA ILE A 32 4.88 -7.55 14.89
C ILE A 32 3.59 -7.18 14.15
N ARG A 33 2.51 -6.94 14.90
CA ARG A 33 1.29 -6.31 14.37
C ARG A 33 1.56 -4.82 14.13
N LEU A 34 1.36 -4.37 12.91
CA LEU A 34 1.60 -2.99 12.49
C LEU A 34 0.28 -2.31 12.15
N ASN A 35 0.02 -1.14 12.72
CA ASN A 35 -1.13 -0.31 12.38
C ASN A 35 -0.71 0.77 11.38
N GLU A 36 -1.20 0.69 10.14
CA GLU A 36 -0.77 1.56 9.03
C GLU A 36 -1.16 3.05 9.14
N ASN A 37 -1.95 3.40 10.17
CA ASN A 37 -2.46 4.75 10.39
C ASN A 37 -1.73 5.51 11.51
N GLU A 38 -0.76 4.90 12.21
CA GLU A 38 -0.04 5.60 13.28
C GLU A 38 0.91 6.69 12.73
N PRO A 39 0.77 7.96 13.17
CA PRO A 39 1.67 9.05 12.79
C PRO A 39 2.99 9.00 13.59
N GLY A 40 4.11 9.32 12.94
CA GLY A 40 5.45 9.32 13.54
C GLY A 40 6.57 9.21 12.49
N ALA A 41 7.83 9.26 12.91
CA ALA A 41 8.98 8.97 12.03
C ALA A 41 8.92 7.49 11.60
N LYS A 42 8.20 7.25 10.49
CA LYS A 42 7.87 5.93 9.91
C LYS A 42 9.09 5.05 9.62
N THR A 43 10.30 5.58 9.73
CA THR A 43 11.56 4.91 9.46
C THR A 43 11.93 3.83 10.49
N GLN A 44 11.42 3.89 11.74
CA GLN A 44 11.81 2.91 12.77
C GLN A 44 10.82 1.76 12.98
N SER A 45 9.50 1.98 12.85
CA SER A 45 8.49 0.95 13.16
C SER A 45 7.99 0.18 11.93
N TYR A 46 7.80 0.84 10.78
CA TYR A 46 7.33 0.21 9.52
C TYR A 46 8.43 -0.50 8.77
N PHE A 47 9.62 0.11 8.78
CA PHE A 47 10.83 -0.51 8.32
C PHE A 47 11.46 -1.27 9.49
N GLN A 48 10.78 -2.30 9.99
CA GLN A 48 11.60 -3.47 10.31
C GLN A 48 12.26 -3.84 8.99
N LYS A 49 13.52 -3.44 8.88
CA LYS A 49 14.38 -3.69 7.75
C LYS A 49 14.63 -5.19 7.71
N THR A 50 13.63 -5.94 7.24
CA THR A 50 13.67 -7.39 7.25
C THR A 50 14.35 -7.88 5.99
N GLN A 51 15.33 -8.74 6.21
CA GLN A 51 16.01 -9.53 5.19
C GLN A 51 15.71 -11.02 5.35
N ASP A 52 14.78 -11.37 6.24
CA ASP A 52 14.45 -12.74 6.64
C ASP A 52 13.35 -13.39 5.77
N GLY A 53 12.83 -12.65 4.78
CA GLY A 53 11.94 -13.17 3.75
C GLY A 53 12.68 -13.52 2.46
N LYS A 54 12.12 -14.49 1.71
CA LYS A 54 12.64 -14.99 0.43
C LYS A 54 14.02 -15.65 0.56
N LEU A 55 14.29 -16.33 1.69
CA LEU A 55 15.62 -16.87 2.01
C LEU A 55 16.18 -17.81 0.93
N ILE A 56 15.41 -18.80 0.49
CA ILE A 56 15.84 -19.72 -0.57
C ILE A 56 16.12 -18.99 -1.89
N LEU A 57 15.29 -18.02 -2.26
CA LEU A 57 15.48 -17.22 -3.47
C LEU A 57 16.77 -16.39 -3.37
N ARG A 58 17.00 -15.72 -2.23
CA ARG A 58 18.23 -14.95 -1.99
C ARG A 58 19.47 -15.82 -2.09
N ARG A 59 19.44 -17.03 -1.50
CA ARG A 59 20.54 -18.01 -1.57
C ARG A 59 20.84 -18.47 -2.99
N VAL A 60 19.82 -18.72 -3.80
CA VAL A 60 20.00 -19.10 -5.21
C VAL A 60 20.55 -17.92 -6.02
N MET A 61 19.96 -16.73 -5.85
CA MET A 61 20.35 -15.53 -6.59
C MET A 61 21.76 -15.02 -6.26
N ASN A 62 22.31 -15.34 -5.08
CA ASN A 62 23.67 -14.95 -4.68
C ASN A 62 24.74 -15.48 -5.65
N ARG A 63 24.42 -16.52 -6.43
CA ARG A 63 25.28 -17.04 -7.51
C ARG A 63 25.29 -16.18 -8.78
N HIS A 64 24.32 -15.28 -8.92
CA HIS A 64 24.05 -14.54 -10.15
C HIS A 64 24.13 -13.02 -9.97
N ILE A 65 23.87 -12.50 -8.77
CA ILE A 65 23.89 -11.05 -8.49
C ILE A 65 24.69 -10.76 -7.22
N PRO A 66 25.24 -9.54 -7.06
CA PRO A 66 26.09 -9.18 -5.93
C PRO A 66 25.45 -9.40 -4.57
N ASP A 67 26.30 -9.72 -3.59
CA ASP A 67 25.86 -9.95 -2.21
C ASP A 67 25.04 -8.77 -1.66
N SER A 68 25.48 -7.54 -1.95
CA SER A 68 24.83 -6.28 -1.56
C SER A 68 23.37 -6.18 -2.01
N ILE A 69 22.95 -6.90 -3.07
CA ILE A 69 21.56 -6.98 -3.53
C ILE A 69 20.84 -8.15 -2.83
N THR A 70 21.49 -9.31 -2.73
CA THR A 70 20.88 -10.50 -2.12
C THR A 70 20.68 -10.42 -0.61
N THR A 71 21.46 -9.59 0.09
CA THR A 71 21.32 -9.28 1.51
C THR A 71 20.59 -7.94 1.72
N ALA A 72 20.17 -7.28 0.64
CA ALA A 72 19.45 -6.02 0.72
C ALA A 72 18.15 -6.18 1.50
N ILE A 73 17.90 -5.19 2.35
CA ILE A 73 16.66 -5.01 3.07
C ILE A 73 15.51 -4.86 2.08
N LYS A 74 14.37 -5.51 2.36
CA LYS A 74 13.16 -5.36 1.55
C LYS A 74 12.81 -3.89 1.40
N GLN A 75 12.87 -3.41 0.16
CA GLN A 75 12.31 -2.12 -0.22
C GLN A 75 10.88 -2.36 -0.67
N GLY A 76 9.93 -1.70 -0.02
CA GLY A 76 8.56 -1.66 -0.51
C GLY A 76 8.51 -0.90 -1.83
N PHE A 77 7.63 -1.33 -2.73
CA PHE A 77 7.23 -0.52 -3.87
C PHE A 77 6.04 0.33 -3.42
N SER A 78 6.27 1.27 -2.52
CA SER A 78 5.22 2.22 -2.14
C SER A 78 5.12 3.27 -3.25
N ALA A 79 3.90 3.54 -3.72
CA ALA A 79 3.65 4.77 -4.45
C ALA A 79 4.27 5.95 -3.66
N PRO A 80 4.86 6.96 -4.32
CA PRO A 80 5.54 8.04 -3.62
C PRO A 80 4.57 8.73 -2.65
N ASP A 81 4.68 8.43 -1.35
CA ASP A 81 3.76 8.92 -0.32
C ASP A 81 3.73 10.46 -0.28
N SER A 82 4.84 11.11 -0.65
CA SER A 82 4.96 12.56 -0.77
C SER A 82 4.08 13.18 -1.85
N SER A 83 3.68 12.41 -2.87
CA SER A 83 2.84 12.89 -3.98
C SER A 83 1.37 13.08 -3.61
N TRP A 84 0.91 12.46 -2.51
CA TRP A 84 -0.43 12.69 -1.96
C TRP A 84 -0.54 14.00 -1.17
N PHE A 85 0.59 14.54 -0.68
CA PHE A 85 0.62 15.75 0.15
C PHE A 85 0.77 17.04 -0.65
N LYS A 86 0.99 17.00 -1.98
CA LYS A 86 1.39 18.18 -2.76
C LYS A 86 0.83 18.17 -4.18
N GLY A 87 0.52 19.35 -4.70
CA GLY A 87 0.15 19.58 -6.10
C GLY A 87 -1.24 19.06 -6.45
N GLU A 88 -1.40 18.57 -7.68
CA GLU A 88 -2.69 18.21 -8.27
C GLU A 88 -3.47 17.14 -7.50
N SER A 89 -2.78 16.25 -6.78
CA SER A 89 -3.40 15.18 -5.97
C SER A 89 -4.28 15.74 -4.85
N ILE A 90 -3.85 16.81 -4.17
CA ILE A 90 -4.61 17.39 -3.06
C ILE A 90 -5.82 18.19 -3.57
N ASP A 91 -5.71 18.75 -4.78
CA ASP A 91 -6.80 19.45 -5.43
C ASP A 91 -7.91 18.49 -5.84
N LEU A 92 -7.56 17.28 -6.31
CA LEU A 92 -8.53 16.23 -6.55
C LEU A 92 -9.25 15.86 -5.24
N VAL A 93 -8.51 15.58 -4.17
CA VAL A 93 -9.10 15.27 -2.85
C VAL A 93 -10.03 16.38 -2.39
N LYS A 94 -9.62 17.65 -2.50
CA LYS A 94 -10.44 18.79 -2.12
C LYS A 94 -11.71 18.90 -2.97
N LYS A 95 -11.59 18.79 -4.29
CA LYS A 95 -12.73 18.86 -5.22
C LYS A 95 -13.71 17.72 -5.01
N THR A 96 -13.23 16.53 -4.69
CA THR A 96 -14.09 15.37 -4.48
C THR A 96 -14.73 15.41 -3.08
N ILE A 97 -13.91 15.45 -2.04
CA ILE A 97 -14.40 15.33 -0.66
C ILE A 97 -15.13 16.59 -0.20
N PHE A 98 -14.63 17.80 -0.46
CA PHE A 98 -15.28 19.02 0.05
C PHE A 98 -16.42 19.52 -0.84
N ASN A 99 -16.76 18.79 -1.91
CA ASN A 99 -17.97 19.03 -2.66
C ASN A 99 -19.18 18.52 -1.87
N LYS A 100 -20.05 19.45 -1.45
CA LYS A 100 -21.29 19.13 -0.72
C LYS A 100 -22.26 18.21 -1.49
N ARG A 101 -22.07 18.07 -2.81
CA ARG A 101 -22.86 17.19 -3.68
C ARG A 101 -22.14 15.88 -4.03
N SER A 102 -21.06 15.54 -3.32
CA SER A 102 -20.39 14.26 -3.49
C SER A 102 -21.35 13.13 -3.12
N SER A 103 -21.42 12.10 -3.96
CA SER A 103 -22.29 10.94 -3.73
C SER A 103 -21.83 10.08 -2.55
N LEU A 104 -20.60 10.28 -2.08
CA LEU A 104 -20.14 9.76 -0.78
C LEU A 104 -21.12 10.05 0.35
N TYR A 105 -21.76 11.22 0.33
CA TYR A 105 -22.60 11.70 1.43
C TYR A 105 -24.01 11.11 1.44
N ASP A 106 -24.35 10.28 0.45
CA ASP A 106 -25.51 9.41 0.54
C ASP A 106 -25.27 8.23 1.50
N PHE A 107 -24.01 7.92 1.81
CA PHE A 107 -23.61 6.76 2.62
C PHE A 107 -22.81 7.13 3.88
N MET A 108 -22.19 8.31 3.93
CA MET A 108 -21.27 8.72 4.98
C MET A 108 -21.60 10.10 5.52
N ASP A 109 -21.33 10.35 6.80
CA ASP A 109 -21.49 11.68 7.38
C ASP A 109 -20.44 12.65 6.81
N ALA A 110 -20.92 13.77 6.27
CA ALA A 110 -20.05 14.74 5.62
C ALA A 110 -19.11 15.45 6.58
N GLY A 111 -19.56 15.75 7.79
CA GLY A 111 -18.73 16.41 8.80
C GLY A 111 -17.57 15.53 9.22
N ALA A 112 -17.84 14.28 9.57
CA ALA A 112 -16.85 13.31 9.99
C ALA A 112 -15.81 13.04 8.89
N VAL A 113 -16.25 12.83 7.65
CA VAL A 113 -15.31 12.61 6.53
C VAL A 113 -14.41 13.83 6.32
N GLN A 114 -14.99 15.04 6.28
CA GLN A 114 -14.22 16.26 6.06
C GLN A 114 -13.23 16.54 7.19
N GLU A 115 -13.61 16.28 8.44
CA GLU A 115 -12.71 16.42 9.60
C GLU A 115 -11.51 15.49 9.48
N LEU A 116 -11.74 14.21 9.20
CA LEU A 116 -10.67 13.22 9.03
C LEU A 116 -9.75 13.59 7.86
N VAL A 117 -10.29 14.03 6.73
CA VAL A 117 -9.46 14.47 5.60
C VAL A 117 -8.69 15.74 5.93
N THR A 118 -9.28 16.67 6.68
CA THR A 118 -8.63 17.91 7.13
C THR A 118 -7.42 17.63 8.02
N GLU A 119 -7.53 16.68 8.97
CA GLU A 119 -6.37 16.24 9.77
C GLU A 119 -5.20 15.75 8.92
N HIS A 120 -5.47 15.12 7.78
CA HIS A 120 -4.43 14.66 6.88
C HIS A 120 -3.78 15.80 6.10
N ILE A 121 -4.59 16.70 5.55
CA ILE A 121 -4.14 17.86 4.80
C ILE A 121 -3.26 18.76 5.68
N GLU A 122 -3.61 18.91 6.95
CA GLU A 122 -2.86 19.70 7.93
C GLU A 122 -1.67 18.93 8.54
N GLY A 123 -1.44 17.69 8.12
CA GLY A 123 -0.31 16.88 8.55
C GLY A 123 -0.39 16.38 9.99
N ARG A 124 -1.55 16.50 10.66
CA ARG A 124 -1.76 16.00 12.03
C ARG A 124 -1.73 14.47 12.08
N THR A 125 -2.44 13.83 11.16
CA THR A 125 -2.57 12.37 11.11
C THR A 125 -2.41 11.87 9.68
N ASN A 126 -1.63 10.80 9.45
CA ASN A 126 -1.56 10.22 8.12
C ASN A 126 -2.79 9.33 7.86
N ARG A 127 -3.69 9.80 6.99
CA ARG A 127 -4.92 9.10 6.57
C ARG A 127 -4.95 8.85 5.07
N ARG A 128 -3.77 8.69 4.43
CA ARG A 128 -3.66 8.51 2.97
C ARG A 128 -4.51 7.35 2.44
N LEU A 129 -4.55 6.23 3.19
CA LEU A 129 -5.28 5.02 2.79
C LEU A 129 -6.79 5.19 2.92
N LEU A 130 -7.23 5.93 3.96
CA LEU A 130 -8.62 6.33 4.10
C LEU A 130 -9.03 7.22 2.92
N ILE A 131 -8.25 8.25 2.62
CA ILE A 131 -8.52 9.16 1.50
C ILE A 131 -8.56 8.42 0.17
N TRP A 132 -7.61 7.51 -0.06
CA TRP A 132 -7.62 6.64 -1.23
C TRP A 132 -8.92 5.82 -1.31
N SER A 133 -9.34 5.24 -0.20
CA SER A 133 -10.58 4.44 -0.12
C SER A 133 -11.81 5.30 -0.42
N LEU A 134 -11.89 6.51 0.13
CA LEU A 134 -12.98 7.47 -0.12
C LEU A 134 -13.04 7.87 -1.60
N LEU A 135 -11.89 8.19 -2.22
CA LEU A 135 -11.84 8.52 -3.64
C LEU A 135 -12.32 7.35 -4.52
N ASN A 136 -11.81 6.14 -4.27
CA ASN A 136 -12.23 4.97 -5.02
C ASN A 136 -13.73 4.72 -4.85
N PHE A 137 -14.26 4.91 -3.65
CA PHE A 137 -15.67 4.72 -3.38
C PHE A 137 -16.53 5.76 -4.11
N GLU A 138 -16.16 7.05 -4.09
CA GLU A 138 -16.85 8.07 -4.89
C GLU A 138 -16.86 7.73 -6.38
N PHE A 139 -15.70 7.36 -6.94
CA PHE A 139 -15.62 7.03 -8.36
C PHE A 139 -16.46 5.80 -8.70
N TRP A 140 -16.47 4.80 -7.82
CA TRP A 140 -17.30 3.61 -7.98
C TRP A 140 -18.80 3.94 -7.92
N ILE A 141 -19.24 4.76 -6.96
CA ILE A 141 -20.64 5.21 -6.86
C ILE A 141 -21.05 5.94 -8.14
N ASN A 142 -20.22 6.87 -8.62
CA ASN A 142 -20.50 7.62 -9.84
C ASN A 142 -20.58 6.68 -11.06
N GLN A 143 -19.64 5.75 -11.20
CA GLN A 143 -19.54 4.86 -12.34
C GLN A 143 -20.62 3.76 -12.38
N TYR A 144 -21.08 3.26 -11.23
CA TYR A 144 -21.94 2.06 -11.19
C TYR A 144 -23.31 2.30 -10.58
N LEU A 145 -23.48 3.26 -9.67
CA LEU A 145 -24.78 3.55 -9.06
C LEU A 145 -25.50 4.71 -9.74
N HIS A 146 -24.76 5.73 -10.20
CA HIS A 146 -25.35 6.92 -10.83
C HIS A 146 -25.29 6.91 -12.36
N SER A 147 -24.41 6.12 -12.98
CA SER A 147 -24.29 6.02 -14.44
C SER A 147 -25.25 5.00 -15.09
N GLY A 148 -26.28 4.57 -14.37
CA GLY A 148 -27.32 3.64 -14.85
C GLY A 148 -28.74 4.23 -14.86
N ALA A 149 -28.89 5.55 -14.66
CA ALA A 149 -30.16 6.27 -14.69
C ALA A 149 -30.27 7.16 -15.92
#